data_AF-A0A376MTZ7-F1
#
_entry.id   AF-A0A376MTZ7-F1
#
_cell.length_a   1.000
_cell.length_b   1.000
_cell.length_c   1.000
_cell.angle_alpha   90.00
_cell.angle_beta   90.00
_cell.angle_gamma   90.00
#
_symmetry.space_group_name_H-M   'P 1'
#
loop_
_entity.id
_entity.type
_entity.pdbx_description
1 polymer ?
#
loop_
_entity_poly.entity_id
_entity_poly.type
_entity_poly.pdbx_seq_one_letter_code
_entity_poly.pdbx_strand_id
1 'polypeptide(L)'
;MGNVTCSTVISKLGFECHPMSDTLLRVISPFTYYDDCEQISVFVQEMSGQYRVTDYCDTLMNIESRGIHLTKKKIDLIRSSLASQGISLNDSGEISAWADESSVGQVTANVIRGGILASAQTADWYAEVKDDKFEKCVISYLKSAGLGKRLALKEKVKGISGITLLFR
;
A
#
# COMPACT_ATOMS: atom_id res chain seq x y z
N MET A 1 16.62 32.36 -0.56
CA MET A 1 16.27 30.92 -0.55
C MET A 1 15.91 30.60 0.88
N GLY A 2 14.65 30.23 1.15
CA GLY A 2 14.20 29.93 2.51
C GLY A 2 14.60 28.51 2.87
N ASN A 3 15.22 28.32 4.04
CA ASN A 3 15.54 26.99 4.52
C ASN A 3 14.28 26.36 5.11
N VAL A 4 13.97 25.13 4.70
CA VAL A 4 12.89 24.37 5.30
C VAL A 4 13.43 23.61 6.50
N THR A 5 12.82 23.78 7.68
CA THR A 5 13.28 23.10 8.90
C THR A 5 12.23 22.14 9.41
N CYS A 6 12.69 21.03 10.00
CA CYS A 6 11.85 20.09 10.73
C CYS A 6 10.97 20.79 11.79
N SER A 7 11.41 21.91 12.38
CA SER A 7 10.59 22.70 13.32
C SER A 7 9.35 23.33 12.69
N THR A 8 9.40 23.70 11.40
CA THR A 8 8.28 24.31 10.65
C THR A 8 7.16 23.31 10.39
N VAL A 9 7.49 22.03 10.20
CA VAL A 9 6.51 20.97 9.86
C VAL A 9 6.10 20.14 11.09
N ILE A 10 7.03 19.85 12.02
CA ILE A 10 6.80 18.93 13.16
C ILE A 10 6.25 19.62 14.39
N SER A 11 6.48 20.93 14.59
CA SER A 11 6.07 21.61 15.83
C SER A 11 4.58 21.46 16.16
N LYS A 12 3.77 21.01 15.19
CA LYS A 12 2.35 20.69 15.35
C LYS A 12 1.99 19.19 15.38
N LEU A 13 2.86 18.28 14.92
CA LEU A 13 2.52 16.87 14.71
C LEU A 13 3.28 15.88 15.62
N GLY A 14 4.50 16.22 16.06
CA GLY A 14 5.32 15.31 16.88
C GLY A 14 5.84 14.06 16.15
N PHE A 15 5.86 14.08 14.82
CA PHE A 15 6.37 12.99 13.98
C PHE A 15 7.89 13.06 13.81
N GLU A 16 8.50 11.93 13.45
CA GLU A 16 9.92 11.88 13.14
C GLU A 16 10.17 12.59 11.80
N CYS A 17 11.28 13.32 11.69
CA CYS A 17 11.64 14.07 10.49
C CYS A 17 13.13 14.08 10.27
N HIS A 18 13.48 13.91 9.00
CA HIS A 18 14.85 13.92 8.55
C HIS A 18 15.00 14.94 7.43
N PRO A 19 15.86 15.96 7.60
CA PRO A 19 16.23 16.81 6.49
C PRO A 19 17.06 16.00 5.49
N MET A 20 16.64 16.00 4.23
CA MET A 20 17.37 15.36 3.13
C MET A 20 18.19 16.38 2.32
N SER A 21 17.70 17.63 2.27
CA SER A 21 18.40 18.79 1.73
C SER A 21 17.84 20.07 2.37
N ASP A 22 18.34 21.24 1.95
CA ASP A 22 17.87 22.55 2.45
C ASP A 22 16.38 22.82 2.16
N THR A 23 15.82 22.15 1.15
CA THR A 23 14.44 22.35 0.69
C THR A 23 13.58 21.08 0.78
N LEU A 24 14.14 19.95 1.23
CA LEU A 24 13.43 18.67 1.27
C LEU A 24 13.53 18.02 2.65
N LEU A 25 12.39 17.70 3.23
CA LEU A 25 12.26 16.90 4.44
C LEU A 25 11.56 15.60 4.12
N ARG A 26 11.94 14.53 4.82
CA ARG A 26 11.14 13.33 4.96
C ARG A 26 10.51 13.33 6.35
N VAL A 27 9.19 13.17 6.42
CA VAL A 27 8.41 13.06 7.66
C VAL A 27 7.87 11.65 7.76
N ILE A 28 8.17 10.96 8.86
CA ILE A 28 7.77 9.59 9.12
C ILE A 28 6.67 9.61 10.18
N SER A 29 5.49 9.14 9.82
CA SER A 29 4.37 9.07 10.74
C SER A 29 4.46 7.81 11.61
N PRO A 30 3.85 7.81 12.82
CA PRO A 30 3.71 6.60 13.62
C PRO A 30 2.63 5.65 13.07
N PHE A 31 1.91 6.05 12.01
CA PHE A 31 0.88 5.24 11.38
C PHE A 31 1.48 4.36 10.31
N THR A 32 0.88 3.20 10.13
CA THR A 32 1.33 2.22 9.14
C THR A 32 0.31 2.09 8.02
N TYR A 33 0.75 1.56 6.88
CA TYR A 33 -0.18 1.02 5.90
C TYR A 33 -1.01 -0.10 6.55
N TYR A 34 -2.18 -0.33 5.96
CA TYR A 34 -3.05 -1.42 6.39
C TYR A 34 -2.30 -2.76 6.25
N ASP A 35 -2.32 -3.60 7.30
CA ASP A 35 -1.89 -5.02 7.36
C ASP A 35 -0.40 -5.43 7.28
N ASP A 36 0.56 -4.52 7.11
CA ASP A 36 1.99 -4.89 6.99
C ASP A 36 2.94 -4.18 7.97
N CYS A 37 2.41 -3.32 8.84
CA CYS A 37 3.17 -2.51 9.81
C CYS A 37 4.22 -1.57 9.19
N GLU A 38 4.24 -1.38 7.87
CA GLU A 38 5.17 -0.47 7.22
C GLU A 38 4.72 0.98 7.48
N GLN A 39 5.61 1.81 7.99
CA GLN A 39 5.30 3.19 8.36
C GLN A 39 5.06 4.07 7.13
N ILE A 40 4.02 4.90 7.21
CA ILE A 40 3.73 5.88 6.17
C ILE A 40 4.67 7.06 6.35
N SER A 41 5.46 7.35 5.31
CA SER A 41 6.28 8.54 5.22
C SER A 41 5.83 9.44 4.09
N VAL A 42 6.03 10.75 4.27
CA VAL A 42 5.76 11.76 3.26
C VAL A 42 6.96 12.70 3.16
N PHE A 43 7.06 13.36 2.02
CA PHE A 43 8.11 14.29 1.71
C PHE A 43 7.53 15.69 1.61
N VAL A 44 8.18 16.64 2.25
CA VAL A 44 7.81 18.06 2.23
C VAL A 44 8.90 18.82 1.50
N GLN A 45 8.57 19.35 0.33
CA GLN A 45 9.48 20.08 -0.53
C GLN A 45 9.10 21.57 -0.58
N GLU A 46 10.01 22.46 -0.22
CA GLU A 46 9.86 23.90 -0.40
C GLU A 46 10.19 24.29 -1.85
N MET A 47 9.29 25.06 -2.45
CA MET A 47 9.37 25.56 -3.82
C MET A 47 8.83 26.99 -3.87
N SER A 48 9.72 27.97 -3.81
CA SER A 48 9.40 29.39 -3.99
C SER A 48 8.33 29.91 -3.00
N GLY A 49 8.41 29.52 -1.72
CA GLY A 49 7.47 29.91 -0.67
C GLY A 49 6.19 29.07 -0.62
N GLN A 50 6.04 28.07 -1.48
CA GLN A 50 5.02 27.04 -1.37
C GLN A 50 5.64 25.70 -0.97
N TYR A 51 4.83 24.83 -0.38
CA TYR A 51 5.25 23.53 0.10
C TYR A 51 4.49 22.46 -0.66
N ARG A 52 5.20 21.59 -1.36
CA ARG A 52 4.64 20.38 -1.94
C ARG A 52 4.79 19.25 -0.94
N VAL A 53 3.67 18.65 -0.54
CA VAL A 53 3.65 17.45 0.29
C VAL A 53 3.29 16.26 -0.60
N THR A 54 4.09 15.20 -0.56
CA THR A 54 3.95 14.04 -1.45
C THR A 54 4.37 12.74 -0.76
N ASP A 55 3.75 11.61 -1.14
CA ASP A 55 4.20 10.27 -0.74
C ASP A 55 5.19 9.63 -1.73
N TYR A 56 5.55 10.32 -2.82
CA TYR A 56 6.37 9.79 -3.92
C TYR A 56 5.95 8.40 -4.44
N CYS A 57 4.64 8.13 -4.47
CA CYS A 57 4.07 6.85 -4.93
C CYS A 57 4.32 5.67 -3.96
N ASP A 58 4.90 5.89 -2.78
CA ASP A 58 5.15 4.85 -1.78
C ASP A 58 3.87 4.08 -1.44
N THR A 59 2.73 4.76 -1.33
CA THR A 59 1.44 4.11 -1.01
C THR A 59 1.03 3.11 -2.08
N LEU A 60 1.10 3.49 -3.35
CA LEU A 60 0.69 2.61 -4.45
C LEU A 60 1.70 1.48 -4.67
N MET A 61 2.99 1.75 -4.48
CA MET A 61 4.03 0.72 -4.51
C MET A 61 3.84 -0.31 -3.39
N ASN A 62 3.51 0.14 -2.18
CA ASN A 62 3.17 -0.74 -1.06
C ASN A 62 1.94 -1.62 -1.35
N ILE A 63 0.91 -1.07 -1.98
CA ILE A 63 -0.28 -1.85 -2.37
C ILE A 63 0.09 -2.95 -3.40
N GLU A 64 0.87 -2.59 -4.43
CA GLU A 64 1.33 -3.55 -5.45
C GLU A 64 2.27 -4.62 -4.88
N SER A 65 3.17 -4.25 -3.94
CA SER A 65 4.11 -5.19 -3.34
C SER A 65 3.42 -6.30 -2.54
N ARG A 66 2.21 -6.05 -2.05
CA ARG A 66 1.33 -7.02 -1.39
C ARG A 66 0.54 -7.90 -2.37
N GLY A 67 0.80 -7.79 -3.67
CA GLY A 67 0.17 -8.62 -4.71
C GLY A 67 -1.19 -8.10 -5.18
N ILE A 68 -1.57 -6.87 -4.82
CA ILE A 68 -2.79 -6.24 -5.30
C ILE A 68 -2.50 -5.55 -6.62
N HIS A 69 -3.06 -6.08 -7.71
CA HIS A 69 -2.92 -5.43 -9.03
C HIS A 69 -3.86 -4.22 -9.18
N LEU A 70 -3.29 -3.04 -9.34
CA LEU A 70 -3.89 -1.71 -9.50
C LEU A 70 -4.26 -1.44 -10.97
N THR A 71 -5.42 -1.96 -11.35
CA THR A 71 -6.05 -1.56 -12.62
C THR A 71 -6.44 -0.08 -12.61
N LYS A 72 -6.62 0.54 -13.80
CA LYS A 72 -7.12 1.91 -13.93
C LYS A 72 -8.37 2.18 -13.09
N LYS A 73 -9.33 1.23 -13.08
CA LYS A 73 -10.56 1.33 -12.28
C LYS A 73 -10.27 1.45 -10.77
N LYS A 74 -9.31 0.69 -10.24
CA LYS A 74 -8.91 0.74 -8.83
C LYS A 74 -8.23 2.06 -8.49
N ILE A 75 -7.34 2.54 -9.38
CA ILE A 75 -6.69 3.85 -9.23
C ILE A 75 -7.73 4.97 -9.25
N ASP A 76 -8.73 4.91 -10.14
CA ASP A 76 -9.82 5.90 -10.20
C ASP A 76 -10.68 5.91 -8.92
N LEU A 77 -10.88 4.74 -8.30
CA LEU A 77 -11.56 4.62 -7.01
C LEU A 77 -10.73 5.27 -5.88
N ILE A 78 -9.42 5.00 -5.81
CA ILE A 78 -8.53 5.66 -4.84
C ILE A 78 -8.56 7.18 -5.06
N ARG A 79 -8.41 7.64 -6.31
CA ARG A 79 -8.42 9.06 -6.66
C ARG A 79 -9.70 9.75 -6.19
N SER A 80 -10.85 9.10 -6.39
CA SER A 80 -12.15 9.63 -5.95
C SER A 80 -12.24 9.75 -4.43
N SER A 81 -11.73 8.76 -3.69
CA SER A 81 -11.66 8.78 -2.22
C SER A 81 -10.75 9.91 -1.71
N LEU A 82 -9.57 10.09 -2.32
CA LEU A 82 -8.61 11.13 -1.93
C LEU A 82 -9.08 12.56 -2.25
N ALA A 83 -9.78 12.73 -3.37
CA ALA A 83 -10.34 14.04 -3.76
C ALA A 83 -11.30 14.59 -2.69
N SER A 84 -12.04 13.72 -1.99
CA SER A 84 -12.91 14.10 -0.86
C SER A 84 -12.16 14.70 0.34
N GLN A 85 -10.84 14.47 0.42
CA GLN A 85 -9.95 14.96 1.48
C GLN A 85 -9.10 16.16 1.04
N GLY A 86 -9.32 16.69 -0.16
CA GLY A 86 -8.51 17.77 -0.72
C GLY A 86 -7.10 17.33 -1.14
N ILE A 87 -6.91 16.05 -1.42
CA ILE A 87 -5.63 15.46 -1.83
C ILE A 87 -5.76 14.95 -3.26
N SER A 88 -4.71 15.12 -4.06
CA SER A 88 -4.70 14.65 -5.45
C SER A 88 -3.92 13.34 -5.57
N LEU A 89 -4.36 12.47 -6.48
CA LEU A 89 -3.59 11.34 -7.00
C LEU A 89 -3.32 11.59 -8.46
N ASN A 90 -2.07 11.89 -8.81
CA ASN A 90 -1.69 12.21 -10.18
C ASN A 90 -1.54 10.94 -11.05
N ASP A 91 -1.29 11.13 -12.35
CA ASP A 91 -1.15 10.01 -13.30
C ASP A 91 0.13 9.19 -13.08
N SER A 92 1.11 9.72 -12.36
CA SER A 92 2.32 9.01 -11.94
C SER A 92 2.10 8.17 -10.68
N GLY A 93 0.88 8.17 -10.10
CA GLY A 93 0.55 7.42 -8.90
C GLY A 93 0.95 8.10 -7.59
N GLU A 94 1.33 9.38 -7.65
CA GLU A 94 1.74 10.14 -6.48
C GLU A 94 0.53 10.75 -5.77
N ILE A 95 0.44 10.52 -4.45
CA ILE A 95 -0.49 11.20 -3.57
C ILE A 95 0.17 12.51 -3.13
N SER A 96 -0.38 13.65 -3.55
CA SER A 96 0.19 14.94 -3.21
C SER A 96 -0.81 16.07 -3.06
N ALA A 97 -0.37 17.09 -2.34
CA ALA A 97 -1.09 18.33 -2.12
C ALA A 97 -0.12 19.50 -1.93
N TRP A 98 -0.59 20.70 -2.22
CA TRP A 98 0.16 21.94 -2.03
C TRP A 98 -0.28 22.65 -0.76
N ALA A 99 0.66 23.31 -0.10
CA ALA A 99 0.43 24.06 1.12
C ALA A 99 1.22 25.37 1.12
N ASP A 100 0.78 26.29 1.97
CA ASP A 100 1.57 27.43 2.42
C ASP A 100 2.18 27.12 3.80
N GLU A 101 3.00 28.05 4.30
CA GLU A 101 3.66 27.91 5.60
C GLU A 101 2.67 27.71 6.77
N SER A 102 1.47 28.31 6.68
CA SER A 102 0.46 28.24 7.73
C SER A 102 -0.27 26.88 7.76
N SER A 103 -0.40 26.24 6.60
CA SER A 103 -1.20 25.04 6.35
C SER A 103 -0.35 23.77 6.18
N VAL A 104 0.97 23.88 6.03
CA VAL A 104 1.87 22.74 5.77
C VAL A 104 1.69 21.58 6.75
N GLY A 105 1.48 21.85 8.04
CA GLY A 105 1.22 20.80 9.04
C GLY A 105 -0.09 20.06 8.80
N GLN A 106 -1.17 20.77 8.48
CA GLN A 106 -2.47 20.17 8.18
C GLN A 106 -2.43 19.38 6.87
N VAL A 107 -1.79 19.93 5.83
CA VAL A 107 -1.66 19.26 4.54
C VAL A 107 -0.79 18.02 4.65
N THR A 108 0.29 18.07 5.43
CA THR A 108 1.11 16.89 5.79
C THR A 108 0.26 15.78 6.41
N ALA A 109 -0.54 16.13 7.41
CA ALA A 109 -1.45 15.17 8.04
C ALA A 109 -2.50 14.61 7.05
N ASN A 110 -3.01 15.45 6.16
CA ASN A 110 -3.96 15.01 5.13
C ASN A 110 -3.31 14.00 4.18
N VAL A 111 -2.12 14.27 3.64
CA VAL A 111 -1.42 13.32 2.73
C VAL A 111 -1.15 11.98 3.43
N ILE A 112 -0.69 11.98 4.69
CA ILE A 112 -0.53 10.76 5.49
C ILE A 112 -1.85 10.01 5.62
N ARG A 113 -2.94 10.72 5.96
CA ARG A 113 -4.29 10.14 6.03
C ARG A 113 -4.74 9.59 4.67
N GLY A 114 -4.33 10.22 3.58
CA GLY A 114 -4.54 9.72 2.22
C GLY A 114 -3.90 8.35 2.01
N GLY A 115 -2.65 8.17 2.44
CA GLY A 115 -1.97 6.87 2.41
C GLY A 115 -2.69 5.79 3.23
N ILE A 116 -3.18 6.14 4.42
CA ILE A 116 -4.01 5.24 5.25
C ILE A 116 -5.30 4.87 4.52
N LEU A 117 -6.02 5.85 3.98
CA LEU A 117 -7.30 5.62 3.31
C LEU A 117 -7.13 4.75 2.06
N ALA A 118 -6.13 5.06 1.23
CA ALA A 118 -5.81 4.31 0.03
C ALA A 118 -5.45 2.85 0.36
N SER A 119 -4.56 2.63 1.33
CA SER A 119 -4.18 1.27 1.75
C SER A 119 -5.36 0.51 2.37
N ALA A 120 -6.14 1.11 3.25
CA ALA A 120 -7.30 0.48 3.89
C ALA A 120 -8.41 0.11 2.88
N GLN A 121 -8.65 0.95 1.86
CA GLN A 121 -9.62 0.67 0.81
C GLN A 121 -9.25 -0.58 -0.02
N THR A 122 -7.98 -0.99 -0.01
CA THR A 122 -7.51 -2.15 -0.75
C THR A 122 -7.68 -3.48 -0.02
N ALA A 123 -8.18 -3.46 1.23
CA ALA A 123 -8.39 -4.67 2.04
C ALA A 123 -9.27 -5.74 1.34
N ASP A 124 -10.24 -5.32 0.54
CA ASP A 124 -11.11 -6.25 -0.22
C ASP A 124 -10.58 -6.55 -1.64
N TRP A 125 -9.43 -6.00 -2.02
CA TRP A 125 -8.88 -6.07 -3.37
C TRP A 125 -7.79 -7.11 -3.54
N TYR A 126 -7.44 -7.80 -2.45
CA TYR A 126 -6.70 -9.03 -2.55
C TYR A 126 -7.34 -9.90 -3.62
N ALA A 127 -6.52 -10.39 -4.54
CA ALA A 127 -7.00 -11.35 -5.50
C ALA A 127 -7.64 -12.49 -4.68
N GLU A 128 -8.91 -12.81 -4.97
CA GLU A 128 -9.42 -14.11 -4.55
C GLU A 128 -8.35 -15.12 -4.90
N VAL A 129 -7.97 -15.95 -3.93
CA VAL A 129 -7.08 -17.08 -4.16
C VAL A 129 -7.81 -17.96 -5.18
N LYS A 130 -7.60 -17.67 -6.47
CA LYS A 130 -8.21 -18.41 -7.56
C LYS A 130 -7.65 -19.80 -7.44
N ASP A 131 -8.49 -20.69 -6.93
CA ASP A 131 -8.28 -22.12 -6.75
C ASP A 131 -7.09 -22.67 -7.55
N ASP A 132 -6.16 -23.24 -6.79
CA ASP A 132 -5.20 -24.25 -7.21
C ASP A 132 -4.36 -23.94 -8.44
N LYS A 133 -4.06 -22.68 -8.80
CA LYS A 133 -3.04 -22.46 -9.86
C LYS A 133 -1.72 -23.11 -9.47
N PHE A 134 -1.31 -22.94 -8.21
CA PHE A 134 -0.14 -23.60 -7.67
C PHE A 134 -0.32 -25.12 -7.63
N GLU A 135 -1.39 -25.64 -7.01
CA GLU A 135 -1.66 -27.07 -6.95
C GLU A 135 -1.74 -27.70 -8.35
N LYS A 136 -2.45 -27.09 -9.32
CA LYS A 136 -2.51 -27.55 -10.72
C LYS A 136 -1.15 -27.52 -11.39
N CYS A 137 -0.35 -26.49 -11.16
CA CYS A 137 1.01 -26.40 -11.72
C CYS A 137 1.89 -27.53 -11.16
N VAL A 138 1.87 -27.73 -9.84
CA VAL A 138 2.62 -28.79 -9.16
C VAL A 138 2.15 -30.17 -9.60
N ILE A 139 0.83 -30.43 -9.62
CA ILE A 139 0.25 -31.68 -10.11
C ILE A 139 0.66 -31.92 -11.57
N SER A 140 0.58 -30.90 -12.43
CA SER A 140 0.97 -31.02 -13.84
C SER A 140 2.44 -31.36 -13.98
N TYR A 141 3.31 -30.69 -13.23
CA TYR A 141 4.74 -30.97 -13.21
C TYR A 141 5.03 -32.41 -12.74
N LEU A 142 4.48 -32.82 -11.60
CA LEU A 142 4.67 -34.16 -11.04
C LEU A 142 4.13 -35.25 -11.99
N LYS A 143 3.02 -35.00 -12.70
CA LYS A 143 2.54 -35.87 -13.78
C LYS A 143 3.53 -35.96 -14.93
N SER A 144 4.06 -34.83 -15.40
CA SER A 144 5.06 -34.80 -16.49
C SER A 144 6.40 -35.47 -16.13
N ALA A 145 6.78 -35.44 -14.85
CA ALA A 145 7.95 -36.14 -14.31
C ALA A 145 7.74 -37.66 -14.14
N GLY A 146 6.60 -38.21 -14.59
CA GLY A 146 6.29 -39.64 -14.50
C GLY A 146 5.79 -40.09 -13.13
N LEU A 147 5.59 -39.18 -12.18
CA LEU A 147 5.12 -39.50 -10.82
C LEU A 147 3.59 -39.59 -10.73
N GLY A 148 2.86 -39.37 -11.83
CA GLY A 148 1.40 -39.31 -11.83
C GLY A 148 0.70 -40.52 -11.20
N LYS A 149 1.24 -41.74 -11.37
CA LYS A 149 0.69 -42.97 -10.77
C LYS A 149 0.90 -43.07 -9.25
N ARG A 150 1.79 -42.24 -8.69
CA ARG A 150 2.11 -42.17 -7.25
C ARG A 150 1.40 -41.00 -6.56
N LEU A 151 0.69 -40.17 -7.31
CA LEU A 151 -0.08 -39.05 -6.77
C LEU A 151 -1.48 -39.54 -6.36
N ALA A 152 -1.73 -39.58 -5.06
CA ALA A 152 -3.08 -39.70 -4.50
C ALA A 152 -3.63 -38.28 -4.32
N LEU A 153 -4.56 -37.86 -5.18
CA LEU A 153 -5.14 -36.52 -5.18
C LEU A 153 -6.61 -36.60 -4.80
N LYS A 154 -7.06 -35.76 -3.88
CA LYS A 154 -8.49 -35.63 -3.49
C LYS A 154 -9.13 -36.96 -3.10
N GLU A 155 -8.33 -37.86 -2.51
CA GLU A 155 -8.76 -39.18 -2.08
C GLU A 155 -9.76 -39.09 -0.94
N LYS A 156 -10.85 -39.85 -1.07
CA LYS A 156 -11.85 -39.99 -0.02
C LYS A 156 -11.52 -41.24 0.78
N VAL A 157 -10.95 -41.05 1.96
CA VAL A 157 -10.60 -42.17 2.84
C VAL A 157 -11.75 -42.38 3.82
N LYS A 158 -12.33 -43.58 3.81
CA LYS A 158 -13.33 -43.98 4.79
C LYS A 158 -12.62 -44.45 6.06
N GLY A 159 -12.81 -43.72 7.16
CA GLY A 159 -12.28 -44.10 8.46
C GLY A 159 -12.98 -45.34 9.02
N ILE A 160 -12.33 -45.98 10.00
CA ILE A 160 -12.87 -47.15 10.71
C ILE A 160 -14.18 -46.81 11.46
N SER A 161 -14.38 -45.53 11.81
CA SER A 161 -15.63 -45.00 12.37
C SER A 161 -16.79 -44.88 11.36
N GLY A 162 -16.56 -45.17 10.07
CA GLY A 162 -17.55 -45.02 9.00
C GLY A 162 -17.63 -43.61 8.41
N ILE A 163 -16.93 -42.63 8.98
CA ILE A 163 -16.87 -41.25 8.49
C ILE A 163 -15.89 -41.16 7.32
N THR A 164 -16.32 -40.56 6.22
CA THR A 164 -15.45 -40.31 5.05
C THR A 164 -14.74 -38.98 5.23
N LEU A 165 -13.40 -39.04 5.29
CA LEU A 165 -12.54 -37.88 5.27
C LEU A 165 -12.19 -37.54 3.82
N LEU A 166 -12.30 -36.26 3.48
CA LEU A 166 -11.93 -35.73 2.18
C LEU A 166 -10.66 -34.92 2.37
N PHE A 167 -9.53 -35.47 1.93
CA PHE A 167 -8.28 -34.74 1.94
C PHE A 167 -8.30 -33.80 0.73
N ARG A 168 -8.44 -32.50 0.99
CA ARG A 168 -8.28 -31.47 -0.03
C ARG A 168 -6.80 -31.31 -0.35
#